data_AF-A0A939ZUI4-F1
#
_entry.id   AF-A0A939ZUI4-F1
#
_cell.length_a   1.000
_cell.length_b   1.000
_cell.length_c   1.000
_cell.angle_alpha   90.00
_cell.angle_beta   90.00
_cell.angle_gamma   90.00
#
_symmetry.space_group_name_H-M   'P 1'
#
loop_
_entity.id
_entity.type
_entity.pdbx_description
1 polymer ?
#
loop_
_entity_poly.entity_id
_entity_poly.type
_entity_poly.pdbx_seq_one_letter_code
_entity_poly.pdbx_strand_id
1 'polypeptide(L)'
;MERFRSRRLGNIVQSVEFDKNIRLEKYISKIEKVLVQNGFNKCHIPQADFSTRYLSENDTEGMSDLYKVVAGDGQMLALPNEPSIALLNTLVLRRDEQARYFGKTDSFSFLKPTNPQNGYYLTAVLTCANGYESEAEICGLAVDIADAIGIKSNLRLGNTEIAQGIVDY
;
A
#
# COMPACT_ATOMS: atom_id res chain seq x y z
N MET A 1 -3.95 -28.09 -19.07
CA MET A 1 -4.64 -27.51 -17.90
C MET A 1 -3.63 -26.64 -17.19
N GLU A 2 -3.57 -25.37 -17.59
CA GLU A 2 -2.51 -24.45 -17.16
C GLU A 2 -2.88 -23.78 -15.84
N ARG A 3 -1.94 -23.83 -14.88
CA ARG A 3 -2.07 -23.26 -13.54
C ARG A 3 -1.70 -21.77 -13.61
N PHE A 4 -2.66 -20.89 -13.36
CA PHE A 4 -2.40 -19.48 -13.08
C PHE A 4 -1.66 -19.37 -11.75
N ARG A 5 -0.36 -19.05 -11.79
CA ARG A 5 0.41 -18.65 -10.61
C ARG A 5 0.29 -17.13 -10.45
N SER A 6 -0.34 -16.71 -9.36
CA SER A 6 -0.36 -15.32 -8.91
C SER A 6 1.07 -14.80 -8.78
N ARG A 7 1.42 -13.80 -9.59
CA ARG A 7 2.72 -13.11 -9.54
C ARG A 7 2.65 -12.10 -8.39
N ARG A 8 3.40 -12.35 -7.32
CA ARG A 8 3.65 -11.34 -6.28
C ARG A 8 4.48 -10.23 -6.92
N LEU A 9 3.84 -9.13 -7.29
CA LEU A 9 4.54 -7.89 -7.62
C LEU A 9 5.34 -7.46 -6.39
N GLY A 10 6.64 -7.28 -6.55
CA GLY A 10 7.55 -6.87 -5.49
C GLY A 10 7.04 -5.59 -4.83
N ASN A 11 6.86 -5.64 -3.51
CA ASN A 11 6.41 -4.51 -2.72
C ASN A 11 7.46 -3.38 -2.78
N ILE A 12 7.21 -2.32 -3.55
CA ILE A 12 7.87 -1.03 -3.34
C ILE A 12 7.20 -0.42 -2.10
N VAL A 13 7.82 -0.56 -0.93
CA VAL A 13 7.41 0.12 0.30
C VAL A 13 8.36 1.30 0.52
N GLN A 14 7.90 2.50 0.17
CA GLN A 14 8.51 3.73 0.69
C GLN A 14 7.70 4.20 1.89
N SER A 15 8.33 4.26 3.07
CA SER A 15 7.79 4.94 4.25
C SER A 15 8.48 6.29 4.41
N VAL A 16 7.68 7.34 4.65
CA VAL A 16 8.16 8.68 5.00
C VAL A 16 7.68 8.99 6.41
N GLU A 17 8.59 9.18 7.36
CA GLU A 17 8.26 9.57 8.74
C GLU A 17 8.15 11.09 8.87
N PHE A 18 7.12 11.57 9.60
CA PHE A 18 6.86 13.00 9.82
C PHE A 18 6.72 13.35 11.31
N ASP A 19 7.10 14.59 11.65
CA ASP A 19 6.99 15.18 13.00
C ASP A 19 5.60 15.82 13.27
N LYS A 20 5.11 15.73 14.51
CA LYS A 20 3.91 14.90 14.79
C LYS A 20 2.48 15.48 14.76
N ASN A 21 2.16 16.78 14.61
CA ASN A 21 0.72 17.17 14.60
C ASN A 21 0.29 18.27 13.60
N ILE A 22 1.03 19.38 13.41
CA ILE A 22 0.62 20.45 12.47
C ILE A 22 1.29 20.31 11.09
N ARG A 23 2.46 19.67 11.04
CA ARG A 23 3.23 19.50 9.80
C ARG A 23 2.68 18.36 8.94
N LEU A 24 2.28 17.26 9.57
CA LEU A 24 1.78 16.07 8.89
C LEU A 24 0.53 16.38 8.02
N GLU A 25 -0.47 17.08 8.56
CA GLU A 25 -1.68 17.44 7.80
C GLU A 25 -1.35 18.31 6.58
N LYS A 26 -0.43 19.28 6.72
CA LYS A 26 0.03 20.11 5.60
C LYS A 26 0.71 19.29 4.51
N TYR A 27 1.51 18.29 4.88
CA TYR A 27 2.13 17.38 3.91
C TYR A 27 1.10 16.46 3.26
N ILE A 28 0.18 15.89 4.02
CA ILE A 28 -0.91 15.07 3.50
C ILE A 28 -1.71 15.86 2.47
N SER A 29 -2.16 17.07 2.79
CA SER A 29 -2.93 17.89 1.85
C SER A 29 -2.17 18.21 0.55
N LYS A 30 -0.84 18.40 0.63
CA LYS A 30 0.00 18.57 -0.57
C LYS A 30 0.06 17.29 -1.40
N ILE A 31 0.28 16.14 -0.77
CA ILE A 31 0.35 14.84 -1.44
C ILE A 31 -1.00 14.50 -2.08
N GLU A 32 -2.11 14.67 -1.36
CA GLU A 32 -3.47 14.47 -1.88
C GLU A 32 -3.73 15.35 -3.11
N LYS A 33 -3.27 16.61 -3.09
CA LYS A 33 -3.41 17.51 -4.24
C LYS A 33 -2.66 16.99 -5.47
N VAL A 34 -1.43 16.51 -5.31
CA VAL A 34 -0.64 15.94 -6.41
C VAL A 34 -1.32 14.69 -6.98
N LEU A 35 -1.84 13.82 -6.10
CA LEU A 35 -2.56 12.61 -6.52
C LEU A 35 -3.82 12.93 -7.32
N VAL A 36 -4.62 13.88 -6.85
CA VAL A 36 -5.82 14.33 -7.58
C VAL A 36 -5.45 14.98 -8.92
N GLN A 37 -4.38 15.76 -8.98
CA GLN A 37 -3.88 16.35 -10.24
C GLN A 37 -3.41 15.30 -11.24
N ASN A 38 -2.92 14.15 -10.77
CA ASN A 38 -2.57 12.99 -11.59
C ASN A 38 -3.75 12.03 -11.86
N GLY A 39 -4.98 12.44 -11.50
CA GLY A 39 -6.19 11.69 -11.81
C GLY A 39 -6.47 10.50 -10.89
N PHE A 40 -5.87 10.46 -9.70
CA PHE A 40 -6.19 9.44 -8.69
C PHE A 40 -7.45 9.81 -7.91
N ASN A 41 -8.30 8.81 -7.67
CA ASN A 41 -9.52 8.98 -6.91
C ASN A 41 -9.33 8.62 -5.44
N LYS A 42 -9.82 9.48 -4.55
CA LYS A 42 -9.74 9.23 -3.11
C LYS A 42 -10.73 8.13 -2.71
N CYS A 43 -10.23 7.16 -1.98
CA CYS A 43 -10.98 6.06 -1.43
C CYS A 43 -10.88 6.07 0.11
N HIS A 44 -11.98 5.67 0.76
CA HIS A 44 -11.99 5.46 2.20
C HIS A 44 -11.55 4.02 2.49
N ILE A 45 -10.44 3.85 3.17
CA ILE A 45 -9.95 2.55 3.65
C ILE A 45 -10.49 2.34 5.06
N PRO A 46 -11.20 1.23 5.34
CA PRO A 46 -11.67 0.94 6.69
C PRO A 46 -10.48 0.65 7.62
N GLN A 47 -10.54 1.17 8.85
CA GLN A 47 -9.51 0.95 9.87
C GLN A 47 -9.48 -0.48 10.42
N ALA A 48 -10.60 -1.19 10.29
CA ALA A 48 -10.70 -2.60 10.64
C ALA A 48 -11.56 -3.30 9.59
N ASP A 49 -11.16 -4.49 9.20
CA ASP A 49 -11.91 -5.33 8.26
C ASP A 49 -11.82 -6.79 8.68
N PHE A 50 -12.63 -7.67 8.08
CA PHE A 50 -12.63 -9.08 8.41
C PHE A 50 -11.24 -9.68 8.26
N SER A 51 -10.77 -10.37 9.29
CA SER A 51 -9.43 -10.96 9.28
C SER A 51 -9.22 -11.90 8.09
N THR A 52 -10.29 -12.56 7.65
CA THR A 52 -10.33 -13.45 6.47
C THR A 52 -9.98 -12.78 5.15
N ARG A 53 -10.05 -11.45 5.05
CA ARG A 53 -9.67 -10.70 3.84
C ARG A 53 -8.16 -10.44 3.74
N TYR A 54 -7.42 -10.70 4.81
CA TYR A 54 -5.96 -10.63 4.85
C TYR A 54 -5.34 -12.03 4.86
N LEU A 55 -6.17 -13.08 4.81
CA LEU A 55 -5.75 -14.48 4.66
C LEU A 55 -5.36 -14.74 3.20
N SER A 56 -4.06 -14.73 2.90
CA SER A 56 -3.54 -15.39 1.71
C SER A 56 -3.32 -16.87 2.01
N GLU A 57 -3.80 -17.77 1.14
CA GLU A 57 -3.67 -19.25 1.30
C GLU A 57 -2.21 -19.72 1.47
N ASN A 58 -1.23 -18.88 1.11
CA ASN A 58 0.20 -19.20 1.14
C ASN A 58 1.00 -18.38 2.16
N ASP A 59 0.37 -17.54 3.01
CA ASP A 59 1.08 -16.70 3.98
C ASP A 59 0.72 -17.06 5.42
N THR A 60 1.39 -18.09 5.94
CA THR A 60 1.30 -18.47 7.35
C THR A 60 2.08 -17.50 8.26
N GLU A 61 3.04 -16.74 7.73
CA GLU A 61 3.89 -15.82 8.52
C GLU A 61 3.29 -14.41 8.66
N GLY A 62 2.60 -13.88 7.64
CA GLY A 62 1.91 -12.58 7.76
C GLY A 62 0.81 -12.52 8.84
N MET A 63 0.36 -13.68 9.34
CA MET A 63 -0.71 -13.84 10.34
C MET A 63 -0.35 -13.45 11.76
N SER A 64 0.93 -13.59 12.15
CA SER A 64 1.38 -13.32 13.52
C SER A 64 1.41 -11.82 13.83
N ASP A 65 1.37 -10.98 12.80
CA ASP A 65 1.68 -9.56 12.90
C ASP A 65 0.43 -8.66 12.89
N LEU A 66 -0.76 -9.23 12.70
CA LEU A 66 -2.04 -8.52 12.65
C LEU A 66 -2.68 -8.40 14.03
N TYR A 67 -3.09 -7.18 14.41
CA TYR A 67 -3.97 -6.97 15.55
C TYR A 67 -5.36 -7.49 15.23
N LYS A 68 -5.87 -8.42 16.05
CA LYS A 68 -7.18 -9.05 15.87
C LYS A 68 -8.09 -8.72 17.04
N VAL A 69 -9.35 -8.43 16.74
CA VAL A 69 -10.39 -8.14 17.73
C VAL A 69 -11.62 -8.96 17.39
N VAL A 70 -12.28 -9.50 18.40
CA VAL A 70 -13.57 -10.19 18.23
C VAL A 70 -14.67 -9.15 18.35
N ALA A 71 -15.44 -8.98 17.27
CA ALA A 71 -16.60 -8.11 17.24
C ALA A 71 -17.76 -8.68 18.08
N GLY A 72 -18.75 -7.84 18.40
CA GLY A 72 -19.88 -8.23 19.25
C GLY A 72 -20.76 -9.36 18.65
N ASP A 73 -20.67 -9.59 17.35
CA ASP A 73 -21.34 -10.68 16.62
C ASP A 73 -20.49 -11.97 16.54
N GLY A 74 -19.34 -12.01 17.21
CA GLY A 74 -18.41 -13.13 17.23
C GLY A 74 -17.48 -13.20 16.01
N GLN A 75 -17.59 -12.28 15.05
CA GLN A 75 -16.71 -12.25 13.89
C GLN A 75 -15.34 -11.67 14.25
N MET A 76 -14.29 -12.17 13.60
CA MET A 76 -12.93 -11.71 13.84
C MET A 76 -12.57 -10.58 12.88
N LEU A 77 -12.31 -9.41 13.43
CA LEU A 77 -11.79 -8.25 12.71
C LEU A 77 -10.27 -8.21 12.87
N ALA A 78 -9.59 -7.63 11.88
CA ALA A 78 -8.17 -7.33 11.92
C ALA A 78 -7.95 -5.85 11.60
N LEU A 79 -6.98 -5.24 12.28
CA LEU A 79 -6.42 -3.96 11.86
C LEU A 79 -5.39 -4.23 10.76
N PRO A 80 -5.45 -3.54 9.61
CA PRO A 80 -4.53 -3.77 8.52
C PRO A 80 -3.11 -3.36 8.92
N ASN A 81 -2.15 -4.26 8.73
CA ASN A 81 -0.73 -3.96 8.82
C ASN A 81 -0.15 -3.52 7.46
N GLU A 82 -0.79 -3.90 6.35
CA GLU A 82 -0.42 -3.53 4.98
C GLU A 82 -1.51 -2.65 4.32
N PRO A 83 -1.26 -1.34 4.22
CA PRO A 83 -2.19 -0.37 3.62
C PRO A 83 -2.63 -0.69 2.19
N SER A 84 -1.75 -1.26 1.38
CA SER A 84 -2.02 -1.65 -0.01
C SER A 84 -3.08 -2.73 -0.12
N ILE A 85 -3.03 -3.76 0.74
CA ILE A 85 -4.03 -4.83 0.78
C ILE A 85 -5.39 -4.28 1.20
N ALA A 86 -5.44 -3.41 2.21
CA ALA A 86 -6.68 -2.80 2.67
C ALA A 86 -7.33 -1.92 1.58
N LEU A 87 -6.52 -1.17 0.84
CA LEU A 87 -6.99 -0.41 -0.31
C LEU A 87 -7.54 -1.34 -1.41
N LEU A 88 -6.77 -2.36 -1.81
CA LEU A 88 -7.19 -3.32 -2.84
C LEU A 88 -8.51 -4.02 -2.49
N ASN A 89 -8.68 -4.47 -1.24
CA ASN A 89 -9.92 -5.09 -0.77
C ASN A 89 -11.11 -4.13 -0.90
N THR A 90 -10.91 -2.84 -0.64
CA THR A 90 -11.94 -1.82 -0.82
C THR A 90 -12.32 -1.64 -2.30
N LEU A 91 -11.35 -1.75 -3.21
CA LEU A 91 -11.57 -1.60 -4.65
C LEU A 91 -12.31 -2.79 -5.26
N VAL A 92 -11.95 -4.02 -4.86
CA VAL A 92 -12.62 -5.25 -5.31
C VAL A 92 -14.13 -5.20 -5.03
N LEU A 93 -14.53 -4.63 -3.90
CA LEU A 93 -15.95 -4.48 -3.53
C LEU A 93 -16.71 -3.49 -4.42
N ARG A 94 -16.02 -2.50 -4.99
CA ARG A 94 -16.64 -1.45 -5.81
C ARG A 94 -16.93 -1.87 -7.25
N ARG A 95 -16.33 -2.99 -7.72
CA ARG A 95 -16.39 -3.45 -9.13
C ARG A 95 -16.08 -2.33 -10.13
N ASP A 96 -15.19 -1.43 -9.73
CA ASP A 96 -14.94 -0.20 -10.46
C ASP A 96 -13.82 -0.46 -11.49
N GLU A 97 -14.06 -0.02 -12.73
CA GLU A 97 -13.13 -0.18 -13.85
C GLU A 97 -12.02 0.87 -13.83
N GLN A 98 -12.12 1.91 -13.00
CA GLN A 98 -11.07 2.91 -12.93
C GLN A 98 -9.77 2.30 -12.41
N ALA A 99 -8.65 2.74 -13.01
CA ALA A 99 -7.33 2.23 -12.70
C ALA A 99 -6.65 2.95 -11.53
N ARG A 100 -7.13 4.10 -11.04
CA ARG A 100 -6.32 5.01 -10.20
C ARG A 100 -6.98 5.36 -8.88
N TYR A 101 -6.42 4.90 -7.77
CA TYR A 101 -6.95 5.19 -6.43
C TYR A 101 -5.88 5.51 -5.42
N PHE A 102 -6.24 6.33 -4.43
CA PHE A 102 -5.44 6.48 -3.24
C PHE A 102 -6.31 6.49 -1.99
N GLY A 103 -5.72 6.10 -0.86
CA GLY A 103 -6.38 6.12 0.42
C GLY A 103 -5.38 6.36 1.54
N LYS A 104 -5.92 6.68 2.71
CA LYS A 104 -5.15 6.92 3.92
C LYS A 104 -5.58 5.92 4.98
N THR A 105 -4.63 5.34 5.69
CA THR A 105 -4.91 4.41 6.79
C THR A 105 -3.80 4.44 7.81
N ASP A 106 -4.17 4.22 9.05
CA ASP A 106 -3.23 3.84 10.08
C ASP A 106 -2.86 2.36 9.86
N SER A 107 -1.60 2.00 10.09
CA SER A 107 -1.15 0.62 10.14
C SER A 107 -0.54 0.32 11.50
N PHE A 108 -0.84 -0.88 11.98
CA PHE A 108 -0.47 -1.38 13.30
C PHE A 108 0.26 -2.72 13.13
N SER A 109 1.46 -2.86 13.69
CA SER A 109 2.26 -4.09 13.62
C SER A 109 2.69 -4.57 15.01
N PHE A 110 2.61 -5.89 15.24
CA PHE A 110 2.96 -6.51 16.53
C PHE A 110 4.45 -6.85 16.68
N LEU A 111 5.17 -7.19 15.59
CA LEU A 111 6.47 -7.90 15.70
C LEU A 111 7.65 -7.34 14.90
N LYS A 112 7.51 -6.27 14.12
CA LYS A 112 8.64 -5.74 13.32
C LYS A 112 9.31 -4.54 13.98
N PRO A 113 10.55 -4.67 14.50
CA PRO A 113 11.32 -3.53 15.05
C PRO A 113 11.77 -2.52 13.97
N THR A 114 11.63 -2.86 12.70
CA THR A 114 12.06 -2.03 11.55
C THR A 114 10.94 -1.17 10.95
N ASN A 115 9.68 -1.38 11.33
CA ASN A 115 8.58 -0.49 11.01
C ASN A 115 8.15 0.24 12.27
N PRO A 116 7.72 1.52 12.19
CA PRO A 116 7.05 2.15 13.32
C PRO A 116 5.84 1.27 13.68
N GLN A 117 5.76 0.82 14.92
CA GLN A 117 4.68 -0.07 15.41
C GLN A 117 3.29 0.49 15.06
N ASN A 118 3.19 1.82 14.98
CA ASN A 118 2.04 2.57 14.50
C ASN A 118 2.53 3.61 13.47
N GLY A 119 2.06 3.51 12.23
CA GLY A 119 2.38 4.46 11.17
C GLY A 119 1.13 4.98 10.48
N TYR A 120 1.18 6.25 10.04
CA TYR A 120 0.16 6.83 9.17
C TYR A 120 0.62 6.69 7.73
N TYR A 121 -0.18 6.01 6.90
CA TYR A 121 0.17 5.72 5.52
C TYR A 121 -0.80 6.40 4.56
N LEU A 122 -0.24 6.98 3.51
CA LEU A 122 -0.96 7.36 2.32
C LEU A 122 -0.51 6.43 1.20
N THR A 123 -1.45 5.68 0.63
CA THR A 123 -1.17 4.65 -0.37
C THR A 123 -1.92 4.96 -1.64
N ALA A 124 -1.21 4.92 -2.77
CA ALA A 124 -1.77 5.03 -4.10
C ALA A 124 -1.56 3.72 -4.85
N VAL A 125 -2.56 3.28 -5.61
CA VAL A 125 -2.57 2.03 -6.36
C VAL A 125 -3.06 2.31 -7.78
N LEU A 126 -2.31 1.77 -8.74
CA LEU A 126 -2.74 1.61 -10.12
C LEU A 126 -3.19 0.16 -10.36
N THR A 127 -4.43 -0.05 -10.78
CA THR A 127 -4.98 -1.36 -11.15
C THR A 127 -5.20 -1.46 -12.65
N CYS A 128 -5.15 -2.68 -13.21
CA CYS A 128 -5.48 -2.94 -14.62
C CYS A 128 -4.65 -2.15 -15.65
N ALA A 129 -3.44 -1.72 -15.29
CA ALA A 129 -2.60 -0.86 -16.11
C ALA A 129 -1.42 -1.65 -16.74
N ASN A 130 -0.98 -1.27 -17.94
CA ASN A 130 0.04 -2.00 -18.70
C ASN A 130 1.45 -1.80 -18.11
N GLY A 131 2.19 -2.92 -17.99
CA GLY A 131 3.42 -3.08 -17.20
C GLY A 131 4.33 -1.84 -17.10
N TYR A 132 5.07 -1.52 -18.16
CA TYR A 132 6.12 -0.49 -18.08
C TYR A 132 5.59 0.95 -17.99
N GLU A 133 4.45 1.26 -18.62
CA GLU A 133 3.87 2.60 -18.57
C GLU A 133 3.38 2.93 -17.16
N SER A 134 2.80 1.92 -16.48
CA SER A 134 2.30 2.05 -15.11
C SER A 134 3.44 2.18 -14.11
N GLU A 135 4.52 1.43 -14.30
CA GLU A 135 5.74 1.54 -13.50
C GLU A 135 6.36 2.94 -13.62
N ALA A 136 6.47 3.46 -14.85
CA ALA A 136 6.97 4.80 -15.11
C ALA A 136 6.06 5.88 -14.49
N GLU A 137 4.73 5.71 -14.58
CA GLU A 137 3.74 6.61 -13.98
C GLU A 137 3.90 6.68 -12.45
N ILE A 138 4.00 5.53 -11.77
CA ILE A 138 4.22 5.49 -10.31
C ILE A 138 5.56 6.10 -9.93
N CYS A 139 6.62 5.86 -10.70
CA CYS A 139 7.93 6.46 -10.45
C CYS A 139 7.89 7.98 -10.59
N GLY A 140 7.25 8.50 -11.64
CA GLY A 140 7.05 9.94 -11.84
C GLY A 140 6.24 10.55 -10.70
N LEU A 141 5.15 9.90 -10.31
CA LEU A 141 4.31 10.32 -9.19
C LEU A 141 5.09 10.41 -7.87
N ALA A 142 5.99 9.45 -7.60
CA ALA A 142 6.82 9.48 -6.40
C ALA A 142 7.77 10.68 -6.37
N VAL A 143 8.33 11.07 -7.53
CA VAL A 143 9.16 12.27 -7.67
C VAL A 143 8.33 13.54 -7.48
N ASP A 144 7.18 13.64 -8.14
CA ASP A 144 6.27 14.78 -8.00
C ASP A 144 5.83 14.99 -6.55
N ILE A 145 5.56 13.90 -5.82
CA ILE A 145 5.25 13.93 -4.40
C ILE A 145 6.43 14.47 -3.60
N ALA A 146 7.64 13.96 -3.84
CA ALA A 146 8.86 14.39 -3.15
C ALA A 146 9.12 15.89 -3.36
N ASP A 147 8.98 16.37 -4.59
CA ASP A 147 9.13 17.79 -4.94
C ASP A 147 8.06 18.66 -4.25
N ALA A 148 6.78 18.23 -4.26
CA ALA A 148 5.70 18.97 -3.62
C ALA A 148 5.88 19.15 -2.10
N ILE A 149 6.49 18.16 -1.44
CA ILE A 149 6.80 18.21 0.00
C ILE A 149 8.20 18.79 0.29
N GLY A 150 9.00 19.09 -0.73
CA GLY A 150 10.31 19.72 -0.61
C GLY A 150 11.41 18.78 -0.12
N ILE A 151 11.29 17.49 -0.43
CA ILE A 151 12.29 16.47 -0.09
C ILE A 151 13.09 16.13 -1.33
N LYS A 152 14.43 16.20 -1.23
CA LYS A 152 15.31 15.73 -2.30
C LYS A 152 15.26 14.21 -2.36
N SER A 153 14.60 13.65 -3.37
CA SER A 153 14.52 12.21 -3.57
C SER A 153 15.69 11.67 -4.39
N ASN A 154 16.32 10.60 -3.92
CA ASN A 154 17.17 9.73 -4.74
C ASN A 154 16.37 8.47 -5.05
N LEU A 155 15.69 8.43 -6.21
CA LEU A 155 14.93 7.26 -6.63
C LEU A 155 15.90 6.10 -6.91
N ARG A 156 15.66 4.94 -6.28
CA ARG A 156 16.38 3.70 -6.54
C ARG A 156 15.40 2.70 -7.13
N LEU A 157 15.76 2.14 -8.29
CA LEU A 157 14.97 1.12 -8.96
C LEU A 157 15.62 -0.24 -8.74
N GLY A 158 14.80 -1.23 -8.38
CA GLY A 158 15.20 -2.63 -8.28
C GLY A 158 14.21 -3.49 -9.03
N ASN A 159 14.69 -4.60 -9.60
CA ASN A 159 13.85 -5.57 -10.31
C ASN A 159 14.08 -6.95 -9.69
N THR A 160 13.01 -7.55 -9.16
CA THR A 160 13.07 -8.86 -8.49
C THR A 160 13.40 -9.99 -9.46
N GLU A 161 12.99 -9.91 -10.73
CA GLU A 161 13.32 -10.91 -11.76
C GLU A 161 14.82 -10.91 -12.08
N ILE A 162 15.44 -9.72 -12.13
CA ILE A 162 16.91 -9.61 -12.28
C ILE A 162 17.60 -10.21 -11.06
N ALA A 163 17.14 -9.87 -9.86
CA ALA A 163 17.71 -10.42 -8.62
C ALA A 163 17.58 -11.95 -8.56
N GLN A 164 16.42 -12.49 -8.92
CA GLN A 164 16.18 -13.92 -8.96
C GLN A 164 17.05 -14.60 -10.02
N GLY A 165 17.18 -14.00 -11.20
CA GLY A 165 18.06 -14.51 -12.27
C GLY A 165 19.53 -14.55 -11.86
N ILE A 166 19.98 -13.64 -10.98
CA ILE A 166 21.33 -13.69 -10.39
C ILE A 166 21.46 -14.83 -9.38
N VAL A 167 20.42 -15.11 -8.60
CA VAL A 167 20.43 -16.19 -7.60
C VAL A 167 20.34 -17.57 -8.25
N ASP A 168 19.61 -17.68 -9.35
CA ASP A 168 19.37 -18.93 -10.07
C ASP A 168 20.56 -19.35 -10.98
N TYR A 169 21.56 -18.48 -11.15
CA TYR A 169 22.75 -18.69 -11.99
C TYR A 169 24.00 -19.03 -11.17
#